data_AF-A0A6L4B1G1-F1
#
_entry.id   AF-A0A6L4B1G1-F1
#
_cell.length_a   1.000
_cell.length_b   1.000
_cell.length_c   1.000
_cell.angle_alpha   90.00
_cell.angle_beta   90.00
_cell.angle_gamma   90.00
#
_symmetry.space_group_name_H-M   'P 1'
#
loop_
_entity.id
_entity.type
_entity.pdbx_description
1 polymer ?
#
loop_
_entity_poly.entity_id
_entity_poly.type
_entity_poly.pdbx_seq_one_letter_code
_entity_poly.pdbx_strand_id
1 'polypeptide(L)'
;MSEDMARAIDALEDGGMVIAAPGQEVEVFNQPRRVTFQALGGKIEFDHLVEHGFPHPAESDTAIAEYVGPGAMPVLEDLILVWTIRLAPRDKELSLARFTRIRIEDITGDAPDLICDAAPNIRDGSLHITAGGTTLTSITYPWMFESEPNTLVLRITLSSDDGSEEVLLQPVAVQASFKMQAQELLVEVEKAALANLSPSP
;
A
#
# COMPACT_ATOMS: atom_id res chain seq x y z
N MET A 1 16.34 11.22 -5.86
CA MET A 1 15.18 11.57 -5.03
C MET A 1 15.32 13.02 -4.62
N SER A 2 14.34 13.88 -4.90
CA SER A 2 14.39 15.29 -4.50
C SER A 2 14.20 15.40 -2.97
N GLU A 3 14.77 16.44 -2.36
CA GLU A 3 14.61 16.68 -0.92
C GLU A 3 13.14 16.85 -0.50
N ASP A 4 12.30 17.38 -1.40
CA ASP A 4 10.87 17.54 -1.17
C ASP A 4 10.13 16.20 -1.13
N MET A 5 10.53 15.24 -1.97
CA MET A 5 9.97 13.88 -1.97
C MET A 5 10.38 13.13 -0.69
N ALA A 6 11.60 13.32 -0.20
CA ALA A 6 12.06 12.73 1.06
C ALA A 6 11.26 13.25 2.28
N ARG A 7 11.00 14.56 2.34
CA ARG A 7 10.19 15.16 3.44
C ARG A 7 8.73 14.75 3.41
N ALA A 8 8.15 14.60 2.22
CA ALA A 8 6.77 14.16 2.07
C ALA A 8 6.58 12.68 2.49
N ILE A 9 7.60 11.85 2.23
CA ILE A 9 7.65 10.45 2.68
C ILE A 9 7.73 10.38 4.21
N ASP A 10 8.65 11.11 4.85
CA ASP A 10 8.78 11.12 6.31
C ASP A 10 7.46 11.60 6.99
N ALA A 11 6.72 12.53 6.38
CA ALA A 11 5.45 13.02 6.92
C ALA A 11 4.29 12.01 6.86
N LEU A 12 4.31 11.04 5.94
CA LEU A 12 3.32 9.95 5.89
C LEU A 12 3.63 8.84 6.90
N GLU A 13 4.91 8.64 7.22
CA GLU A 13 5.37 7.63 8.18
C GLU A 13 4.98 7.96 9.63
N ASP A 14 4.72 9.24 9.95
CA ASP A 14 4.44 9.76 11.31
C ASP A 14 2.96 9.80 11.72
N GLY A 15 2.03 9.20 10.95
CA GLY A 15 0.64 9.00 11.40
C GLY A 15 -0.47 9.60 10.52
N GLY A 16 -0.35 9.47 9.20
CA GLY A 16 -1.42 9.78 8.24
C GLY A 16 -2.65 8.86 8.40
N MET A 17 -3.53 9.26 9.31
CA MET A 17 -4.87 8.79 9.64
C MET A 17 -5.69 8.12 8.49
N VAL A 18 -6.18 6.89 8.72
CA VAL A 18 -7.33 6.31 8.00
C VAL A 18 -8.60 6.77 8.71
N ILE A 19 -9.36 7.68 8.10
CA ILE A 19 -10.70 8.04 8.56
C ILE A 19 -11.66 6.93 8.13
N ALA A 20 -12.05 6.06 9.05
CA ALA A 20 -13.29 5.30 8.90
C ALA A 20 -14.46 6.30 8.90
N ALA A 21 -15.26 6.31 7.84
CA ALA A 21 -16.44 7.17 7.76
C ALA A 21 -17.43 6.80 8.89
N PRO A 22 -18.02 7.78 9.61
CA PRO A 22 -19.03 7.48 10.63
C PRO A 22 -20.32 6.97 9.99
N GLY A 23 -20.81 5.80 10.41
CA GLY A 23 -22.21 5.40 10.18
C GLY A 23 -22.50 4.20 9.27
N GLN A 24 -21.52 3.36 8.91
CA GLN A 24 -21.84 2.06 8.32
C GLN A 24 -22.03 0.99 9.40
N GLU A 25 -23.21 0.38 9.43
CA GLU A 25 -23.41 -0.90 10.14
C GLU A 25 -22.54 -1.97 9.48
N VAL A 26 -21.47 -2.34 10.16
CA VAL A 26 -20.68 -3.53 9.81
C VAL A 26 -21.41 -4.72 10.43
N GLU A 27 -22.05 -5.55 9.61
CA GLU A 27 -22.50 -6.87 10.07
C GLU A 27 -21.28 -7.68 10.49
N VAL A 28 -21.10 -7.84 11.80
CA VAL A 28 -20.01 -8.61 12.39
C VAL A 28 -20.31 -10.09 12.21
N PHE A 29 -19.66 -10.73 11.24
CA PHE A 29 -19.73 -12.18 11.06
C PHE A 29 -18.58 -12.85 11.83
N ASN A 30 -18.88 -13.37 13.03
CA ASN A 30 -17.95 -14.09 13.92
C ASN A 30 -17.55 -15.50 13.43
N GLN A 31 -17.35 -15.71 12.12
CA GLN A 31 -16.82 -16.97 11.61
C GLN A 31 -15.57 -16.72 10.76
N PRO A 32 -14.51 -17.56 10.89
CA PRO A 32 -13.39 -17.53 9.95
C PRO A 32 -13.94 -17.81 8.54
N ARG A 33 -14.00 -16.76 7.73
CA ARG A 33 -14.39 -16.84 6.33
C ARG A 33 -13.13 -16.92 5.51
N ARG A 34 -12.90 -18.06 4.87
CA ARG A 34 -11.93 -18.14 3.77
C ARG A 34 -12.29 -17.09 2.72
N VAL A 35 -11.33 -16.25 2.34
CA VAL A 35 -11.52 -15.25 1.29
C VAL A 35 -10.76 -15.72 0.06
N THR A 36 -11.44 -15.74 -1.09
CA THR A 36 -10.83 -16.09 -2.36
C THR A 36 -10.66 -14.83 -3.19
N PHE A 37 -9.43 -14.54 -3.62
CA PHE A 37 -9.14 -13.46 -4.55
C PHE A 37 -8.77 -14.04 -5.91
N GLN A 38 -9.09 -13.30 -6.96
CA GLN A 38 -8.53 -13.56 -8.30
C GLN A 38 -7.18 -12.86 -8.36
N ALA A 39 -6.12 -13.60 -8.66
CA ALA A 39 -4.75 -13.10 -8.78
C ALA A 39 -3.94 -14.04 -9.68
N LEU A 40 -3.04 -13.47 -10.49
CA LEU A 40 -2.21 -14.20 -11.48
C LEU A 40 -3.02 -15.09 -12.44
N GLY A 41 -4.19 -14.62 -12.88
CA GLY A 41 -5.09 -15.38 -13.76
C GLY A 41 -5.72 -16.62 -13.11
N GLY A 42 -5.64 -16.74 -11.79
CA GLY A 42 -6.18 -17.85 -11.01
C GLY A 42 -6.85 -17.41 -9.71
N LYS A 43 -7.31 -18.37 -8.91
CA LYS A 43 -7.87 -18.13 -7.58
C LYS A 43 -6.80 -18.36 -6.52
N ILE A 44 -6.51 -17.35 -5.72
CA ILE A 44 -5.73 -17.48 -4.49
C ILE A 44 -6.70 -17.52 -3.32
N GLU A 45 -6.65 -18.61 -2.55
CA GLU A 45 -7.43 -18.76 -1.33
C GLU A 45 -6.60 -18.30 -0.14
N PHE A 46 -7.20 -17.44 0.68
CA PHE A 46 -6.63 -16.97 1.92
C PHE A 46 -7.45 -17.54 3.06
N ASP A 47 -6.81 -18.34 3.89
CA ASP A 47 -7.35 -18.76 5.19
C ASP A 47 -7.17 -17.61 6.20
N HIS A 48 -7.62 -16.41 5.86
CA HIS A 48 -7.59 -15.26 6.76
C HIS A 48 -8.94 -15.08 7.43
N LEU A 49 -8.92 -14.89 8.74
CA LEU A 49 -10.03 -14.27 9.44
C LEU A 49 -10.28 -12.90 8.80
N VAL A 50 -11.55 -12.52 8.68
CA VAL A 50 -11.95 -11.16 8.33
C VAL A 50 -12.44 -10.54 9.62
N GLU A 51 -11.70 -9.56 10.14
CA GLU A 51 -12.10 -8.83 11.34
C GLU A 51 -12.61 -7.46 10.89
N HIS A 52 -13.84 -7.11 11.28
CA HIS A 52 -14.50 -5.85 10.90
C HIS A 52 -14.55 -5.57 9.37
N GLY A 53 -14.54 -6.62 8.54
CA GLY A 53 -14.57 -6.47 7.07
C GLY A 53 -13.19 -6.32 6.43
N PHE A 54 -12.11 -6.35 7.21
CA PHE A 54 -10.73 -6.28 6.72
C PHE A 54 -10.02 -7.63 6.87
N PRO A 55 -9.20 -8.03 5.87
CA PRO A 55 -8.36 -9.21 6.02
C PRO A 55 -7.37 -8.99 7.16
N HIS A 56 -7.14 -10.02 7.98
CA HIS A 56 -6.06 -9.98 8.97
C HIS A 56 -4.72 -9.64 8.29
N PRO A 57 -3.78 -9.02 9.03
CA PRO A 57 -2.40 -8.87 8.61
C PRO A 57 -1.81 -10.18 8.08
N ALA A 58 -1.13 -10.11 6.94
CA ALA A 58 -0.35 -11.23 6.45
C ALA A 58 0.82 -11.49 7.41
N GLU A 59 1.10 -12.76 7.66
CA GLU A 59 2.21 -13.17 8.52
C GLU A 59 3.10 -14.16 7.77
N SER A 60 4.41 -14.09 8.04
CA SER A 60 5.38 -15.14 7.70
C SER A 60 5.92 -15.78 8.98
N ASP A 61 6.98 -16.58 8.87
CA ASP A 61 7.64 -17.13 10.06
C ASP A 61 8.27 -16.04 10.93
N THR A 62 8.60 -14.88 10.37
CA THR A 62 9.29 -13.83 11.13
C THR A 62 8.68 -12.44 11.10
N ALA A 63 7.80 -12.14 10.16
CA ALA A 63 7.24 -10.81 9.98
C ALA A 63 5.70 -10.83 9.99
N ILE A 64 5.11 -9.73 10.46
CA ILE A 64 3.68 -9.41 10.34
C ILE A 64 3.55 -8.10 9.59
N ALA A 65 2.68 -8.04 8.58
CA ALA A 65 2.36 -6.83 7.85
C ALA A 65 1.37 -5.95 8.63
N GLU A 66 1.86 -5.20 9.63
CA GLU A 66 1.03 -4.34 10.49
C GLU A 66 0.24 -3.27 9.71
N TYR A 67 0.84 -2.74 8.64
CA TYR A 67 0.20 -1.75 7.80
C TYR A 67 0.64 -1.93 6.34
N VAL A 68 -0.33 -1.92 5.43
CA VAL A 68 -0.10 -1.91 3.99
C VAL A 68 -1.22 -1.10 3.35
N GLY A 69 -0.86 0.01 2.70
CA GLY A 69 -1.87 0.85 2.06
C GLY A 69 -1.28 1.88 1.09
N PRO A 70 -2.09 2.33 0.12
CA PRO A 70 -1.73 3.44 -0.73
C PRO A 70 -1.92 4.78 -0.01
N GLY A 71 -1.09 5.75 -0.37
CA GLY A 71 -1.24 7.17 -0.09
C GLY A 71 -1.14 7.96 -1.37
N ALA A 72 -1.80 9.13 -1.42
CA ALA A 72 -1.66 10.08 -2.52
C ALA A 72 -1.00 11.35 -1.97
N MET A 73 0.07 11.83 -2.61
CA MET A 73 0.76 13.04 -2.19
C MET A 73 1.07 13.95 -3.39
N PRO A 74 0.87 15.27 -3.28
CA PRO A 74 1.25 16.19 -4.32
C PRO A 74 2.78 16.34 -4.33
N VAL A 75 3.39 16.23 -5.52
CA VAL A 75 4.82 16.47 -5.73
C VAL A 75 4.97 17.37 -6.96
N LEU A 76 5.40 18.61 -6.72
CA LEU A 76 5.48 19.65 -7.75
C LEU A 76 4.11 19.89 -8.42
N GLU A 77 4.00 19.61 -9.71
CA GLU A 77 2.80 19.79 -10.54
C GLU A 77 2.03 18.48 -10.74
N ASP A 78 2.46 17.39 -10.09
CA ASP A 78 1.88 16.07 -10.20
C ASP A 78 1.31 15.60 -8.87
N LEU A 79 0.32 14.70 -8.94
CA LEU A 79 -0.09 13.90 -7.79
C LEU A 79 0.51 12.50 -7.97
N ILE A 80 1.27 12.03 -6.98
CA ILE A 80 1.87 10.69 -7.02
C ILE A 80 1.16 9.73 -6.08
N LEU A 81 1.03 8.48 -6.50
CA LEU A 81 0.61 7.39 -5.63
C LEU A 81 1.84 6.74 -5.01
N VAL A 82 1.85 6.66 -3.68
CA VAL A 82 2.87 5.95 -2.91
C VAL A 82 2.23 4.79 -2.15
N TRP A 83 3.03 3.79 -1.84
CA TRP A 83 2.67 2.65 -1.02
C TRP A 83 3.45 2.72 0.28
N THR A 84 2.75 2.69 1.40
CA THR A 84 3.36 2.62 2.71
C THR A 84 3.16 1.22 3.26
N ILE A 85 4.26 0.57 3.61
CA ILE A 85 4.28 -0.79 4.16
C ILE A 85 5.11 -0.77 5.43
N ARG A 86 4.53 -1.31 6.50
CA ARG A 86 5.20 -1.49 7.78
C ARG A 86 5.12 -2.97 8.17
N LEU A 87 6.29 -3.59 8.33
CA LEU A 87 6.41 -4.94 8.83
C LEU A 87 6.99 -4.90 10.24
N ALA A 88 6.40 -5.64 11.16
CA ALA A 88 6.93 -5.85 12.50
C ALA A 88 7.42 -7.29 12.66
N PRO A 89 8.37 -7.55 13.57
CA PRO A 89 8.70 -8.90 13.98
C PRO A 89 7.43 -9.60 14.50
N ARG A 90 7.21 -10.84 14.07
CA ARG A 90 6.08 -11.64 14.55
C ARG A 90 6.12 -11.88 16.05
N ASP A 91 7.32 -12.11 16.56
CA ASP A 91 7.60 -12.27 17.98
C ASP A 91 8.74 -11.32 18.39
N LYS A 92 8.74 -10.91 19.67
CA LYS A 92 9.74 -9.97 20.22
C LYS A 92 11.18 -10.47 20.17
N GLU A 93 11.37 -11.77 20.01
CA GLU A 93 12.69 -12.42 19.92
C GLU A 93 13.23 -12.46 18.49
N LEU A 94 12.37 -12.22 17.48
CA LEU A 94 12.74 -12.24 16.07
C LEU A 94 13.27 -10.88 15.63
N SER A 95 14.18 -10.89 14.68
CA SER A 95 14.77 -9.68 14.11
C SER A 95 14.59 -9.65 12.60
N LEU A 96 14.09 -8.53 12.09
CA LEU A 96 13.98 -8.26 10.66
C LEU A 96 15.31 -7.81 10.03
N ALA A 97 16.36 -7.59 10.83
CA ALA A 97 17.67 -7.11 10.36
C ALA A 97 18.41 -8.12 9.46
N ARG A 98 17.97 -9.38 9.43
CA ARG A 98 18.52 -10.41 8.55
C ARG A 98 18.14 -10.24 7.08
N PHE A 99 17.05 -9.52 6.80
CA PHE A 99 16.61 -9.28 5.45
C PHE A 99 17.50 -8.23 4.82
N THR A 100 17.90 -8.48 3.57
CA THR A 100 18.80 -7.60 2.79
C THR A 100 18.08 -6.94 1.63
N ARG A 101 16.92 -7.48 1.22
CA ARG A 101 16.15 -6.99 0.09
C ARG A 101 14.66 -7.24 0.31
N ILE A 102 13.86 -6.32 -0.21
CA ILE A 102 12.41 -6.38 -0.22
C ILE A 102 11.95 -6.14 -1.64
N ARG A 103 11.05 -7.00 -2.09
CA ARG A 103 10.35 -6.85 -3.37
C ARG A 103 8.85 -6.84 -3.12
N ILE A 104 8.16 -5.86 -3.68
CA ILE A 104 6.71 -5.70 -3.56
C ILE A 104 6.12 -5.67 -4.96
N GLU A 105 5.13 -6.51 -5.19
CA GLU A 105 4.42 -6.62 -6.46
C GLU A 105 2.91 -6.62 -6.22
N ASP A 106 2.17 -5.93 -7.08
CA ASP A 106 0.73 -6.14 -7.22
C ASP A 106 0.52 -7.39 -8.09
N ILE A 107 -0.16 -8.41 -7.54
CA ILE A 107 -0.43 -9.66 -8.25
C ILE A 107 -1.93 -9.86 -8.54
N THR A 108 -2.73 -8.80 -8.41
CA THR A 108 -4.19 -8.84 -8.64
C THR A 108 -4.53 -9.15 -10.10
N GLY A 109 -3.73 -8.65 -11.04
CA GLY A 109 -3.91 -8.86 -12.47
C GLY A 109 -3.42 -10.21 -12.98
N ASP A 110 -3.35 -10.34 -14.31
CA ASP A 110 -2.86 -11.55 -14.99
C ASP A 110 -1.33 -11.70 -14.88
N ALA A 111 -0.62 -10.60 -14.60
CA ALA A 111 0.82 -10.56 -14.42
C ALA A 111 1.18 -9.73 -13.18
N PRO A 112 2.32 -10.05 -12.50
CA PRO A 112 2.82 -9.21 -11.41
C PRO A 112 3.29 -7.84 -11.92
N ASP A 113 2.79 -6.78 -11.30
CA ASP A 113 3.26 -5.42 -11.51
C ASP A 113 4.21 -5.01 -10.37
N LEU A 114 5.46 -4.68 -10.71
CA LEU A 114 6.48 -4.31 -9.74
C LEU A 114 6.17 -2.94 -9.11
N ILE A 115 5.95 -2.91 -7.81
CA ILE A 115 5.77 -1.68 -7.02
C ILE A 115 7.10 -1.20 -6.44
N CYS A 116 7.92 -2.11 -5.92
CA CYS A 116 9.18 -1.78 -5.27
C CYS A 116 10.18 -2.93 -5.31
N ASP A 117 11.46 -2.58 -5.39
CA ASP A 117 12.58 -3.49 -5.25
C ASP A 117 13.74 -2.73 -4.60
N ALA A 118 13.90 -2.87 -3.29
CA ALA A 118 14.78 -2.01 -2.50
C ALA A 118 15.38 -2.73 -1.28
N ALA A 119 16.42 -2.14 -0.71
CA ALA A 119 16.94 -2.57 0.60
C ALA A 119 15.97 -2.18 1.72
N PRO A 120 15.86 -2.99 2.80
CA PRO A 120 15.02 -2.67 3.94
C PRO A 120 15.51 -1.41 4.66
N ASN A 121 14.58 -0.54 5.03
CA ASN A 121 14.80 0.56 5.97
C ASN A 121 14.21 0.15 7.32
N ILE A 122 15.07 -0.08 8.32
CA ILE A 122 14.64 -0.53 9.65
C ILE A 122 14.66 0.66 10.60
N ARG A 123 13.52 0.94 11.23
CA ARG A 123 13.33 1.99 12.23
C ARG A 123 12.58 1.39 13.42
N ASP A 124 13.10 1.58 14.62
CA ASP A 124 12.51 1.08 15.88
C ASP A 124 12.18 -0.42 15.88
N GLY A 125 12.98 -1.22 15.17
CA GLY A 125 12.80 -2.68 15.06
C GLY A 125 11.71 -3.09 14.06
N SER A 126 10.95 -2.15 13.51
CA SER A 126 10.05 -2.35 12.39
C SER A 126 10.78 -2.07 11.08
N LEU A 127 10.34 -2.76 10.03
CA LEU A 127 10.76 -2.49 8.67
C LEU A 127 9.73 -1.54 8.06
N HIS A 128 10.20 -0.42 7.53
CA HIS A 128 9.39 0.60 6.88
C HIS A 128 9.75 0.67 5.40
N ILE A 129 8.75 0.63 4.54
CA ILE A 129 8.90 0.88 3.11
C ILE A 129 7.94 1.98 2.72
N THR A 130 8.49 3.00 2.05
CA THR A 130 7.71 3.84 1.16
C THR A 130 8.13 3.52 -0.26
N ALA A 131 7.17 3.02 -1.02
CA ALA A 131 7.35 2.41 -2.32
C ALA A 131 6.50 3.14 -3.37
N GLY A 132 6.84 2.98 -4.65
CA GLY A 132 6.15 3.69 -5.72
C GLY A 132 6.60 5.14 -5.86
N GLY A 133 5.67 6.03 -6.21
CA GLY A 133 5.94 7.41 -6.63
C GLY A 133 5.71 7.65 -8.12
N THR A 134 4.80 6.89 -8.73
CA THR A 134 4.36 7.14 -10.11
C THR A 134 3.22 8.14 -10.09
N THR A 135 3.19 9.04 -11.06
CA THR A 135 2.06 9.96 -11.28
C THR A 135 0.75 9.18 -11.33
N LEU A 136 -0.23 9.65 -10.55
CA LEU A 136 -1.57 9.11 -10.51
C LEU A 136 -2.31 9.49 -11.79
N THR A 137 -2.53 8.53 -12.67
CA THR A 137 -3.29 8.69 -13.91
C THR A 137 -4.20 7.49 -14.13
N SER A 138 -5.22 7.65 -14.96
CA SER A 138 -6.11 6.54 -15.33
C SER A 138 -5.41 5.44 -16.13
N ILE A 139 -4.20 5.69 -16.62
CA ILE A 139 -3.37 4.72 -17.32
C ILE A 139 -2.50 3.94 -16.32
N THR A 140 -1.88 4.63 -15.36
CA THR A 140 -0.95 4.03 -14.39
C THR A 140 -1.68 3.28 -13.28
N TYR A 141 -2.83 3.78 -12.84
CA TYR A 141 -3.65 3.15 -11.81
C TYR A 141 -5.14 3.16 -12.20
N PRO A 142 -5.57 2.35 -13.18
CA PRO A 142 -6.96 2.39 -13.69
C PRO A 142 -8.01 2.22 -12.58
N TRP A 143 -7.73 1.31 -11.64
CA TRP A 143 -8.60 1.02 -10.48
C TRP A 143 -8.81 2.24 -9.57
N MET A 144 -7.92 3.23 -9.55
CA MET A 144 -8.13 4.46 -8.78
C MET A 144 -9.26 5.33 -9.34
N PHE A 145 -9.66 5.12 -10.60
CA PHE A 145 -10.67 5.90 -11.31
C PHE A 145 -12.01 5.17 -11.42
N GLU A 146 -12.11 3.97 -10.86
CA GLU A 146 -13.36 3.21 -10.72
C GLU A 146 -14.12 3.66 -9.46
N SER A 147 -15.45 3.73 -9.54
CA SER A 147 -16.31 4.16 -8.43
C SER A 147 -16.46 3.12 -7.31
N GLU A 148 -16.25 1.85 -7.63
CA GLU A 148 -16.40 0.74 -6.68
C GLU A 148 -15.13 0.61 -5.81
N PRO A 149 -15.22 0.09 -4.57
CA PRO A 149 -14.04 -0.33 -3.82
C PRO A 149 -13.31 -1.46 -4.56
N ASN A 150 -11.98 -1.47 -4.50
CA ASN A 150 -11.17 -2.56 -5.05
C ASN A 150 -10.35 -3.20 -3.95
N THR A 151 -10.11 -4.50 -4.07
CA THR A 151 -9.10 -5.19 -3.26
C THR A 151 -7.95 -5.59 -4.14
N LEU A 152 -6.77 -5.09 -3.80
CA LEU A 152 -5.52 -5.49 -4.42
C LEU A 152 -4.87 -6.60 -3.60
N VAL A 153 -4.04 -7.43 -4.22
CA VAL A 153 -3.24 -8.45 -3.53
C VAL A 153 -1.77 -8.13 -3.75
N LEU A 154 -1.09 -7.74 -2.69
CA LEU A 154 0.35 -7.49 -2.74
C LEU A 154 1.13 -8.74 -2.35
N ARG A 155 2.12 -9.09 -3.16
CA ARG A 155 3.17 -10.04 -2.80
C ARG A 155 4.36 -9.27 -2.25
N ILE A 156 4.68 -9.50 -0.98
CA ILE A 156 5.84 -8.92 -0.30
C ILE A 156 6.85 -10.06 -0.12
N THR A 157 7.98 -9.97 -0.82
CA THR A 157 9.07 -10.95 -0.73
C THR A 157 10.22 -10.34 0.05
N LEU A 158 10.65 -11.01 1.11
CA LEU A 158 11.78 -10.65 1.96
C LEU A 158 12.93 -11.63 1.68
N SER A 159 14.04 -11.15 1.16
CA SER A 159 15.22 -11.99 0.88
C SER A 159 16.31 -11.75 1.91
N SER A 160 16.87 -12.83 2.45
CA SER A 160 17.97 -12.82 3.44
C SER A 160 19.34 -12.97 2.76
N ASP A 161 20.41 -12.71 3.51
CA ASP A 161 21.80 -12.87 3.06
C ASP A 161 22.20 -14.34 2.79
N ASP A 162 21.59 -15.28 3.51
CA ASP A 162 21.75 -16.73 3.32
C ASP A 162 21.00 -17.28 2.10
N GLY A 163 20.29 -16.42 1.37
CA GLY A 163 19.50 -16.78 0.19
C GLY A 163 18.11 -17.35 0.50
N SER A 164 17.69 -17.39 1.77
CA SER A 164 16.31 -17.70 2.13
C SER A 164 15.36 -16.56 1.73
N GLU A 165 14.12 -16.93 1.42
CA GLU A 165 13.06 -15.98 1.09
C GLU A 165 11.81 -16.25 1.93
N GLU A 166 11.17 -15.19 2.39
CA GLU A 166 9.84 -15.23 2.98
C GLU A 166 8.88 -14.44 2.11
N VAL A 167 7.66 -14.98 1.94
CA VAL A 167 6.62 -14.35 1.14
C VAL A 167 5.40 -14.10 2.00
N LEU A 168 4.96 -12.85 2.03
CA LEU A 168 3.67 -12.45 2.60
C LEU A 168 2.74 -12.06 1.45
N LEU A 169 1.52 -12.58 1.48
CA LEU A 169 0.46 -12.18 0.56
C LEU A 169 -0.53 -11.32 1.33
N GLN A 170 -0.54 -10.02 1.07
CA GLN A 170 -1.39 -9.07 1.77
C GLN A 170 -2.50 -8.57 0.86
N PRO A 171 -3.77 -8.91 1.12
CA PRO A 171 -4.89 -8.24 0.48
C PRO A 171 -5.05 -6.83 1.08
N VAL A 172 -5.25 -5.83 0.21
CA VAL A 172 -5.37 -4.41 0.55
C VAL A 172 -6.68 -3.88 0.01
N ALA A 173 -7.61 -3.56 0.90
CA ALA A 173 -8.88 -2.96 0.52
C ALA A 173 -8.71 -1.44 0.29
N VAL A 174 -8.89 -1.01 -0.95
CA VAL A 174 -8.93 0.40 -1.35
C VAL A 174 -10.38 0.86 -1.35
N GLN A 175 -10.72 1.67 -0.36
CA GLN A 175 -12.07 2.20 -0.19
C GLN A 175 -12.41 3.28 -1.22
N ALA A 176 -13.69 3.36 -1.60
CA ALA A 176 -14.20 4.39 -2.50
C ALA A 176 -13.94 5.81 -1.97
N SER A 177 -13.98 6.01 -0.64
CA SER A 177 -13.69 7.30 -0.01
C SER A 177 -12.25 7.78 -0.25
N PHE A 178 -11.27 6.88 -0.15
CA PHE A 178 -9.87 7.20 -0.45
C PHE A 178 -9.70 7.60 -1.91
N LYS A 179 -10.31 6.85 -2.84
CA LYS A 179 -10.26 7.16 -4.27
C LYS A 179 -10.84 8.53 -4.58
N MET A 180 -12.01 8.83 -4.02
CA MET A 180 -12.67 10.13 -4.16
C MET A 180 -11.77 11.26 -3.66
N GLN A 181 -11.19 11.13 -2.47
CA GLN A 181 -10.28 12.13 -1.90
C GLN A 181 -9.03 12.33 -2.78
N ALA A 182 -8.44 11.24 -3.28
CA ALA A 182 -7.28 11.32 -4.16
C ALA A 182 -7.61 11.99 -5.50
N GLN A 183 -8.80 11.74 -6.07
CA GLN A 183 -9.27 12.38 -7.29
C GLN A 183 -9.59 13.87 -7.09
N GLU A 184 -10.19 14.24 -5.95
CA GLU A 184 -10.40 15.63 -5.57
C GLU A 184 -9.06 16.38 -5.49
N LEU A 185 -8.08 15.78 -4.84
CA LEU A 185 -6.72 16.32 -4.73
C LEU A 185 -6.03 16.44 -6.10
N LEU A 186 -6.24 15.47 -7.01
CA LEU A 186 -5.72 15.53 -8.38
C LEU A 186 -6.22 16.79 -9.11
N VAL A 187 -7.53 17.07 -9.01
CA VAL A 187 -8.13 18.26 -9.62
C VAL A 187 -7.55 19.56 -9.03
N GLU A 188 -7.22 19.57 -7.74
CA GLU A 188 -6.58 20.74 -7.11
C GLU A 188 -5.15 20.96 -7.61
N VAL A 189 -4.36 19.88 -7.73
CA VAL A 189 -3.00 19.93 -8.26
C VAL A 189 -2.99 20.42 -9.71
N GLU A 190 -3.88 19.88 -10.56
CA GLU A 190 -4.01 20.30 -11.96
C GLU A 190 -4.39 21.78 -12.09
N LYS A 191 -5.31 22.28 -11.25
CA LYS A 191 -5.68 23.71 -11.23
C LYS A 191 -4.50 24.59 -10.84
N ALA A 192 -3.72 24.18 -9.84
CA ALA A 192 -2.55 24.92 -9.38
C ALA A 192 -1.46 24.98 -10.48
N ALA A 193 -1.21 23.86 -11.17
CA ALA A 193 -0.28 23.80 -12.29
C ALA A 193 -0.69 24.75 -13.42
N LEU A 194 -1.99 24.76 -13.79
CA LEU A 194 -2.52 25.67 -14.81
C LEU A 194 -2.41 27.16 -14.42
N ALA A 195 -2.59 27.48 -13.14
CA ALA A 195 -2.44 28.85 -12.64
C ALA A 195 -1.00 29.35 -12.76
N ASN A 196 -0.01 28.48 -12.52
CA ASN A 196 1.41 28.82 -12.64
C ASN A 196 1.87 29.03 -14.09
N LEU A 197 1.17 28.43 -15.06
CA LEU A 197 1.44 28.59 -16.50
C LEU A 197 0.84 29.88 -17.09
N SER A 198 -0.04 30.56 -16.36
CA SER A 198 -0.63 31.83 -16.82
C SER A 198 0.27 32.99 -16.41
N PRO A 199 0.91 33.72 -17.37
CA PRO A 199 1.74 34.87 -17.02
C PRO A 199 0.89 35.92 -16.31
N SER A 200 1.38 36.44 -15.18
CA SER A 200 0.76 37.59 -14.52
C SER A 200 0.67 38.75 -15.52
N PRO A 201 -0.49 39.43 -15.63
CA PRO A 201 -0.70 40.52 -16.59
C PRO A 201 0.18 41.74 -16.34
#